data_AF-A0A259DKE1-F1
#
_entry.id   AF-A0A259DKE1-F1
#
_cell.length_a   1.000
_cell.length_b   1.000
_cell.length_c   1.000
_cell.angle_alpha   90.00
_cell.angle_beta   90.00
_cell.angle_gamma   90.00
#
_symmetry.space_group_name_H-M   'P 1'
#
loop_
_entity.id
_entity.type
_entity.pdbx_description
1 polymer ?
#
loop_
_entity_poly.entity_id
_entity_poly.type
_entity_poly.pdbx_seq_one_letter_code
_entity_poly.pdbx_strand_id
1 'polypeptide(L)'
;AKNLFLSGERSFIRKGQEAIITLMIEATWSKRRILEVYLNVIEWGNGIYGAEAAARRYYKTSAANLSRDQAARMAAMAPNPRGYENNRGSRAYQRRVAVIKRYMGYAQVPR
;
A
#
# COMPACT_ATOMS: atom_id res chain seq x y z
N ALA A 1 32.10 -8.47 26.48
CA ALA A 1 31.74 -9.85 26.88
C ALA A 1 30.70 -9.93 28.03
N LYS A 2 29.71 -9.03 28.12
CA LYS A 2 28.50 -9.23 28.98
C LYS A 2 27.16 -8.77 28.36
N ASN A 3 27.19 -8.02 27.26
CA ASN A 3 25.98 -7.68 26.47
C ASN A 3 25.85 -8.49 25.17
N LEU A 4 26.64 -9.56 25.03
CA LEU A 4 26.79 -10.33 23.80
C LEU A 4 25.84 -11.56 23.72
N PHE A 5 24.99 -11.81 24.73
CA PHE A 5 24.34 -13.13 24.82
C PHE A 5 22.82 -13.21 25.06
N LEU A 6 22.10 -12.15 25.45
CA LEU A 6 20.66 -12.29 25.76
C LEU A 6 19.87 -11.00 25.50
N SER A 7 19.32 -10.79 24.29
CA SER A 7 18.24 -9.80 24.02
C SER A 7 17.75 -9.80 22.54
N GLY A 8 17.63 -10.97 21.90
CA GLY A 8 17.43 -11.08 20.44
C GLY A 8 16.24 -11.91 19.97
N GLU A 9 15.32 -12.29 20.84
CA GLU A 9 14.14 -13.14 20.50
C GLU A 9 13.07 -12.39 19.68
N ARG A 10 13.46 -11.74 18.59
CA ARG A 10 12.63 -11.62 17.39
C ARG A 10 13.16 -12.63 16.38
N SER A 11 12.82 -13.89 16.62
CA SER A 11 13.05 -15.09 15.81
C SER A 11 13.78 -14.83 14.49
N PHE A 12 15.10 -15.03 14.48
CA PHE A 12 15.90 -15.08 13.25
C PHE A 12 15.33 -16.10 12.25
N ILE A 13 14.65 -17.15 12.75
CA ILE A 13 13.92 -18.13 11.95
C ILE A 13 12.76 -17.48 11.18
N ARG A 14 11.93 -16.66 11.84
CA ARG A 14 10.84 -15.92 11.15
C ARG A 14 11.39 -15.00 10.07
N LYS A 15 12.49 -14.30 10.37
CA LYS A 15 13.14 -13.40 9.41
C LYS A 15 13.73 -14.19 8.22
N GLY A 16 14.21 -15.40 8.45
CA GLY A 16 14.60 -16.35 7.39
C GLY A 16 13.41 -16.81 6.53
N GLN A 17 12.27 -17.12 7.15
CA GLN A 17 11.04 -17.49 6.43
C GLN A 17 10.52 -16.33 5.55
N GLU A 18 10.48 -15.11 6.08
CA GLU A 18 10.11 -13.90 5.33
C GLU A 18 11.04 -13.68 4.12
N ALA A 19 12.35 -13.90 4.30
CA ALA A 19 13.33 -13.78 3.21
C ALA A 19 13.08 -14.83 2.12
N ILE A 20 12.87 -16.11 2.47
CA ILE A 20 12.59 -17.17 1.49
C ILE A 20 11.29 -16.89 0.74
N ILE A 21 10.22 -16.49 1.44
CA ILE A 21 8.93 -16.15 0.81
C ILE A 21 9.08 -14.98 -0.15
N THR A 22 9.81 -13.94 0.27
CA THR A 22 10.07 -12.77 -0.59
C THR A 22 10.84 -13.17 -1.84
N LEU A 23 11.91 -13.95 -1.69
CA LEU A 23 12.70 -14.43 -2.84
C LEU A 23 11.87 -15.30 -3.78
N MET A 24 11.03 -16.20 -3.26
CA MET A 24 10.14 -17.02 -4.08
C MET A 24 9.11 -16.15 -4.84
N ILE A 25 8.52 -15.16 -4.19
CA ILE A 25 7.57 -14.24 -4.84
C ILE A 25 8.28 -13.45 -5.94
N GLU A 26 9.47 -12.90 -5.68
CA GLU A 26 10.21 -12.15 -6.68
C GLU A 26 10.72 -13.01 -7.84
N ALA A 27 11.05 -14.27 -7.60
CA ALA A 27 11.48 -15.20 -8.64
C ALA A 27 10.32 -15.69 -9.52
N THR A 28 9.09 -15.71 -8.99
CA THR A 28 7.93 -16.29 -9.70
C THR A 28 6.99 -15.24 -10.27
N TRP A 29 6.91 -14.04 -9.69
CA TRP A 29 5.96 -13.00 -10.08
C TRP A 29 6.66 -11.76 -10.63
N SER A 30 6.10 -11.18 -11.70
CA SER A 30 6.55 -9.87 -12.19
C SER A 30 6.30 -8.79 -11.15
N LYS A 31 7.06 -7.69 -11.21
CA LYS A 31 6.86 -6.55 -10.30
C LYS A 31 5.46 -5.95 -10.47
N ARG A 32 4.91 -5.99 -11.69
CA ARG A 32 3.50 -5.65 -11.96
C ARG A 32 2.53 -6.52 -11.16
N ARG A 33 2.72 -7.85 -11.14
CA ARG A 33 1.85 -8.78 -10.42
C ARG A 33 1.92 -8.57 -8.90
N ILE A 34 3.12 -8.34 -8.37
CA ILE A 34 3.33 -8.03 -6.96
C ILE A 34 2.54 -6.78 -6.56
N LEU A 35 2.63 -5.71 -7.36
CA LEU A 35 1.87 -4.49 -7.13
C LEU A 35 0.36 -4.71 -7.19
N GLU A 36 -0.13 -5.46 -8.18
CA GLU A 36 -1.54 -5.79 -8.32
C GLU A 36 -2.08 -6.55 -7.09
N VAL A 37 -1.35 -7.57 -6.63
CA VAL A 37 -1.73 -8.32 -5.43
C VAL A 37 -1.70 -7.42 -4.21
N TYR A 38 -0.65 -6.62 -4.03
CA TYR A 38 -0.56 -5.68 -2.92
C TYR A 38 -1.79 -4.75 -2.87
N LEU A 39 -2.15 -4.13 -3.99
CA LEU A 39 -3.30 -3.21 -4.07
C LEU A 39 -4.64 -3.89 -3.80
N ASN A 40 -4.73 -5.21 -4.02
CA ASN A 40 -5.92 -6.01 -3.74
C ASN A 40 -5.98 -6.60 -2.33
N VAL A 41 -4.84 -6.73 -1.64
CA VAL A 41 -4.75 -7.29 -0.28
C VAL A 41 -4.89 -6.22 0.80
N ILE A 42 -4.40 -5.01 0.57
CA ILE A 42 -4.47 -3.97 1.61
C ILE A 42 -5.90 -3.50 1.89
N GLU A 43 -6.11 -3.09 3.14
CA GLU A 43 -7.32 -2.40 3.57
C GLU A 43 -7.26 -0.93 3.09
N TRP A 44 -8.35 -0.43 2.52
CA TRP A 44 -8.50 0.94 2.02
C TRP A 44 -9.41 1.82 2.89
N GLY A 45 -10.03 1.21 3.90
CA GLY A 45 -10.95 1.80 4.87
C GLY A 45 -11.64 0.66 5.64
N ASN A 46 -12.48 0.98 6.61
CA ASN A 46 -13.01 0.00 7.55
C ASN A 46 -13.73 -1.17 6.85
N GLY A 47 -13.05 -2.32 6.77
CA GLY A 47 -13.56 -3.53 6.12
C GLY A 47 -13.58 -3.49 4.58
N ILE A 48 -12.87 -2.56 3.96
CA ILE A 48 -12.82 -2.40 2.50
C ILE A 48 -11.45 -2.90 2.01
N TYR A 49 -11.41 -4.12 1.49
CA TYR A 49 -10.18 -4.74 1.00
C TYR A 49 -10.12 -4.69 -0.53
N GLY A 50 -8.99 -4.23 -1.02
CA GLY A 50 -8.68 -4.18 -2.44
C GLY A 50 -9.15 -2.93 -3.19
N ALA A 51 -8.35 -2.56 -4.21
CA ALA A 51 -8.50 -1.30 -4.92
C ALA A 51 -9.82 -1.19 -5.70
N GLU A 52 -10.33 -2.27 -6.28
CA GLU A 52 -11.62 -2.27 -6.98
C GLU A 52 -12.78 -2.01 -6.01
N ALA A 53 -12.81 -2.71 -4.87
CA ALA A 53 -13.83 -2.50 -3.85
C ALA A 53 -13.82 -1.05 -3.32
N ALA A 54 -12.62 -0.51 -3.09
CA ALA A 54 -12.44 0.88 -2.66
C ALA A 54 -12.90 1.89 -3.72
N ALA A 55 -12.57 1.69 -4.99
CA ALA A 55 -13.01 2.55 -6.10
C ALA A 55 -14.55 2.58 -6.21
N ARG A 56 -15.19 1.41 -6.10
CA ARG A 56 -16.65 1.29 -6.09
C ARG A 56 -17.26 1.97 -4.87
N ARG A 57 -16.67 1.78 -3.70
CA ARG A 57 -17.19 2.32 -2.43
C ARG A 57 -17.11 3.83 -2.34
N TYR A 58 -16.02 4.43 -2.82
CA TYR A 58 -15.75 5.86 -2.66
C TYR A 58 -16.11 6.72 -3.87
N TYR A 59 -16.07 6.16 -5.07
CA TYR A 59 -16.18 6.93 -6.31
C TYR A 59 -17.19 6.35 -7.30
N LYS A 60 -17.86 5.23 -6.95
CA LYS A 60 -18.88 4.57 -7.79
C LYS A 60 -18.38 4.24 -9.20
N THR A 61 -17.08 3.98 -9.34
CA THR A 61 -16.40 3.62 -10.60
C THR A 61 -15.50 2.41 -10.38
N SER A 62 -14.95 1.84 -11.46
CA SER A 62 -13.92 0.79 -11.37
C SER A 62 -12.55 1.39 -11.08
N ALA A 63 -11.64 0.59 -10.52
CA ALA A 63 -10.26 1.00 -10.28
C ALA A 63 -9.54 1.45 -11.56
N ALA A 64 -9.86 0.81 -12.70
CA ALA A 64 -9.32 1.17 -14.01
C ALA A 64 -9.81 2.54 -14.52
N ASN A 65 -10.98 3.00 -14.06
CA ASN A 65 -11.61 4.25 -14.50
C ASN A 65 -11.44 5.40 -13.50
N LEU A 66 -10.53 5.25 -12.52
CA LEU A 66 -10.24 6.33 -11.58
C LEU A 66 -9.61 7.51 -12.30
N SER A 67 -10.12 8.71 -12.03
CA SER A 67 -9.45 9.93 -12.45
C SER A 67 -8.12 10.08 -11.71
N ARG A 68 -7.20 10.89 -12.27
CA ARG A 68 -5.92 11.19 -11.62
C ARG A 68 -6.08 11.69 -10.18
N ASP A 69 -7.12 12.49 -9.91
CA ASP A 69 -7.40 13.00 -8.57
C ASP A 69 -7.88 11.89 -7.63
N GLN A 70 -8.78 11.02 -8.10
CA GLN A 70 -9.30 9.91 -7.30
C GLN A 70 -8.19 8.89 -6.99
N ALA A 71 -7.34 8.56 -7.96
CA ALA A 71 -6.19 7.68 -7.77
C ALA A 71 -5.18 8.26 -6.78
N ALA A 72 -4.87 9.57 -6.87
CA ALA A 72 -3.98 10.24 -5.92
C ALA A 72 -4.53 10.24 -4.49
N ARG A 73 -5.84 10.42 -4.33
CA ARG A 73 -6.52 10.33 -3.03
C ARG A 73 -6.45 8.93 -2.44
N MET A 74 -6.70 7.90 -3.25
CA MET A 74 -6.55 6.51 -2.80
C MET A 74 -5.11 6.25 -2.37
N ALA A 75 -4.12 6.57 -3.21
CA ALA A 75 -2.71 6.38 -2.86
C ALA A 75 -2.30 7.10 -1.57
N ALA A 76 -2.84 8.30 -1.30
CA ALA A 76 -2.61 9.03 -0.06
C ALA A 76 -3.24 8.37 1.18
N MET A 77 -4.29 7.55 0.98
CA MET A 77 -5.03 6.85 2.04
C MET A 77 -4.31 5.61 2.56
N ALA A 78 -3.61 4.88 1.68
CA ALA A 78 -2.98 3.59 1.97
C ALA A 78 -2.13 3.52 3.26
N PRO A 79 -1.37 4.56 3.66
CA PRO A 79 -0.56 4.50 4.89
C PRO A 79 -1.38 4.52 6.20
N ASN A 80 -2.59 5.07 6.18
CA ASN A 80 -3.49 5.09 7.33
C ASN A 80 -4.96 5.09 6.85
N PRO A 81 -5.44 3.95 6.35
CA PRO A 81 -6.72 3.89 5.64
C PRO A 81 -7.90 4.31 6.51
N ARG A 82 -8.01 3.74 7.71
CA ARG A 82 -9.09 4.04 8.67
C ARG A 82 -9.03 5.46 9.20
N GLY A 83 -7.82 5.96 9.50
CA GLY A 83 -7.63 7.33 9.99
C GLY A 83 -7.99 8.37 8.93
N TYR A 84 -7.57 8.16 7.68
CA TYR A 84 -7.88 9.08 6.59
C TYR A 84 -9.30 8.93 6.04
N GLU A 85 -9.92 7.76 6.15
CA GLU A 85 -11.33 7.58 5.80
C GLU A 85 -12.23 8.52 6.62
N ASN A 86 -12.02 8.58 7.94
CA ASN A 86 -12.77 9.43 8.85
C ASN A 86 -12.33 10.90 8.82
N ASN A 87 -11.19 11.22 8.21
CA ASN A 87 -10.63 12.57 8.22
C ASN A 87 -10.00 12.99 6.87
N ARG A 88 -10.77 12.78 5.79
CA ARG A 88 -10.38 13.19 4.42
C ARG A 88 -10.22 14.69 4.26
N GLY A 89 -10.81 15.50 5.14
CA GLY A 89 -10.64 16.95 5.15
C GLY A 89 -9.32 17.44 5.75
N SER A 90 -8.58 16.58 6.45
CA SER A 90 -7.38 17.02 7.17
C SER A 90 -6.32 17.63 6.27
N ARG A 91 -5.69 18.71 6.75
CA ARG A 91 -4.57 19.37 6.04
C ARG A 91 -3.43 18.40 5.74
N ALA A 92 -3.13 17.47 6.65
CA ALA A 92 -2.09 16.47 6.46
C ALA A 92 -2.41 15.53 5.29
N TYR A 93 -3.64 15.04 5.20
CA TYR A 93 -4.07 14.20 4.08
C TYR A 93 -4.06 14.98 2.75
N GLN A 94 -4.64 16.18 2.72
CA GLN A 94 -4.68 16.99 1.49
C GLN A 94 -3.28 17.36 0.99
N ARG A 95 -2.32 17.62 1.89
CA ARG A 95 -0.91 17.80 1.52
C ARG A 95 -0.31 16.56 0.86
N ARG A 96 -0.57 15.37 1.40
CA ARG A 96 -0.13 14.10 0.78
C ARG A 96 -0.74 13.91 -0.60
N VAL A 97 -2.04 14.16 -0.75
CA VAL A 97 -2.72 14.10 -2.06
C VAL A 97 -2.07 15.04 -3.07
N ALA A 98 -1.77 16.28 -2.67
CA ALA A 98 -1.12 17.25 -3.54
C ALA A 98 0.28 16.80 -3.98
N VAL A 99 1.09 16.28 -3.05
CA VAL A 99 2.42 15.73 -3.37
C VAL A 99 2.31 14.57 -4.36
N ILE A 100 1.44 13.58 -4.08
CA ILE A 100 1.24 12.44 -4.99
C ILE A 100 0.79 12.92 -6.36
N LYS A 101 -0.20 13.82 -6.44
CA LYS A 101 -0.71 14.35 -7.71
C LYS A 101 0.37 15.07 -8.52
N ARG A 102 1.28 15.78 -7.85
CA ARG A 102 2.43 16.46 -8.47
C ARG A 102 3.41 15.46 -9.09
N TYR A 103 3.71 14.37 -8.39
CA TYR A 103 4.75 13.43 -8.81
C TYR A 103 4.25 12.20 -9.57
N MET A 104 2.95 11.90 -9.57
CA MET A 104 2.41 10.68 -10.18
C MET A 104 2.68 10.58 -11.69
N GLY A 105 2.83 11.71 -12.40
CA GLY A 105 3.16 11.69 -13.83
C GLY A 105 4.57 11.19 -14.13
N TYR A 106 5.46 11.24 -13.14
CA TYR A 106 6.82 10.71 -13.22
C TYR A 106 6.93 9.26 -12.72
N ALA A 107 5.87 8.72 -12.12
CA ALA A 107 5.87 7.36 -11.61
C ALA A 107 5.78 6.36 -12.78
N GLN A 108 6.73 5.43 -12.83
CA GLN A 108 6.69 4.32 -13.78
C GLN A 108 5.96 3.15 -13.14
N VAL A 109 4.95 2.63 -13.82
CA VAL A 109 4.31 1.38 -13.40
C VAL A 109 5.32 0.25 -13.61
N PRO A 110 5.59 -0.59 -12.60
CA PRO A 110 6.49 -1.72 -12.76
C PRO A 110 6.05 -2.61 -13.92
N ARG A 111 7.03 -3.08 -14.71
CA ARG A 111 6.79 -4.07 -15.76
C ARG A 111 6.68 -5.49 -15.18
#